data_AF-A0A9P1ISB0-F1
#
_entry.id   AF-A0A9P1ISB0-F1
#
_cell.length_a   1.000
_cell.length_b   1.000
_cell.length_c   1.000
_cell.angle_alpha   90.00
_cell.angle_beta   90.00
_cell.angle_gamma   90.00
#
_symmetry.space_group_name_H-M   'P 1'
#
loop_
_entity.id
_entity.type
_entity.pdbx_description
1 polymer ?
#
loop_
_entity_poly.entity_id
_entity_poly.type
_entity_poly.pdbx_seq_one_letter_code
_entity_poly.pdbx_strand_id
1 'polypeptide(L)'
;MASFGEPGVRLSINLRERCRMHDLNEALDDLRAVIPYAHGGSVRKLSKIATLLLAKNHIIMQAKAIEELGTLVSQLRKQLQEEPKESTDKDIKEE
;
A
#
# COMPACT_ATOMS: atom_id res chain seq x y z
N MET A 1 8.32 -24.41 -54.64
CA MET A 1 8.21 -24.69 -53.19
C MET A 1 8.82 -23.53 -52.44
N ALA A 2 8.04 -22.55 -52.00
CA ALA A 2 8.56 -21.43 -51.22
C ALA A 2 7.55 -20.97 -50.16
N SER A 3 8.13 -20.56 -49.04
CA SER A 3 7.58 -19.77 -47.94
C SER A 3 6.93 -20.52 -46.77
N PHE A 4 6.84 -19.79 -45.65
CA PHE A 4 6.28 -20.12 -44.33
C PHE A 4 7.28 -20.44 -43.20
N GLY A 5 8.33 -19.63 -43.14
CA GLY A 5 8.70 -18.96 -41.89
C GLY A 5 8.69 -17.46 -42.12
N GLU A 6 7.50 -16.88 -42.34
CA GLU A 6 7.31 -15.48 -42.72
C GLU A 6 8.04 -14.55 -41.71
N PRO A 7 9.12 -13.85 -42.09
CA PRO A 7 9.90 -13.01 -41.18
C PRO A 7 9.04 -11.94 -40.48
N GLY A 8 7.96 -11.49 -41.13
CA GLY A 8 6.99 -10.54 -40.59
C GLY A 8 6.26 -11.08 -39.35
N VAL A 9 5.94 -12.37 -39.29
CA VAL A 9 5.27 -12.98 -38.13
C VAL A 9 6.18 -12.95 -36.90
N ARG A 10 7.45 -13.35 -37.04
CA ARG A 10 8.43 -13.30 -35.92
C ARG A 10 8.63 -11.87 -35.42
N LEU A 11 8.76 -10.91 -36.34
CA LEU A 11 8.93 -9.49 -35.99
C LEU A 11 7.69 -8.92 -35.28
N SER A 12 6.48 -9.23 -35.75
CA SER A 12 5.23 -8.78 -35.14
C SER A 12 5.06 -9.33 -33.71
N ILE A 13 5.42 -10.60 -33.49
CA ILE A 13 5.36 -11.24 -32.16
C ILE A 13 6.35 -10.58 -31.22
N ASN A 14 7.59 -10.35 -31.66
CA ASN A 14 8.62 -9.69 -30.84
C ASN A 14 8.24 -8.25 -30.50
N LEU A 15 7.64 -7.51 -31.44
CA LEU A 15 7.13 -6.17 -31.17
C LEU A 15 6.04 -6.19 -30.11
N ARG A 16 5.05 -7.08 -30.25
CA ARG A 16 3.96 -7.23 -29.28
C ARG A 16 4.47 -7.57 -27.88
N GLU A 17 5.42 -8.48 -27.77
CA GLU A 17 5.98 -8.86 -26.47
C GLU A 17 6.79 -7.71 -25.84
N ARG A 18 7.48 -6.90 -26.64
CA ARG A 18 8.14 -5.69 -26.14
C ARG A 18 7.15 -4.67 -25.59
N CYS A 19 6.04 -4.42 -26.29
CA CYS A 19 4.97 -3.55 -25.79
C CYS A 19 4.40 -4.08 -24.47
N ARG A 20 4.04 -5.37 -24.41
CA ARG A 20 3.54 -6.00 -23.17
C ARG A 20 4.53 -5.87 -22.00
N MET A 21 5.83 -6.04 -22.28
CA MET A 21 6.88 -5.87 -21.27
C MET A 21 7.07 -4.41 -20.85
N HIS A 22 6.80 -3.44 -21.73
CA HIS A 22 6.84 -2.02 -21.39
C HIS A 22 5.70 -1.68 -20.42
N ASP A 23 4.46 -2.05 -20.76
CA ASP A 23 3.28 -1.85 -19.92
C ASP A 23 3.47 -2.48 -18.53
N LEU A 24 4.04 -3.69 -18.48
CA LEU A 24 4.34 -4.37 -17.22
C LEU A 24 5.41 -3.62 -16.39
N ASN A 25 6.44 -3.08 -17.03
CA ASN A 25 7.48 -2.34 -16.33
C ASN A 25 6.97 -0.99 -15.83
N GLU A 26 6.09 -0.33 -16.58
CA GLU A 26 5.41 0.90 -16.19
C GLU A 26 4.57 0.68 -14.93
N ALA A 27 3.68 -0.32 -14.93
CA ALA A 27 2.89 -0.68 -13.75
C ALA A 27 3.76 -1.04 -12.52
N LEU A 28 4.94 -1.64 -12.76
CA LEU A 28 5.88 -1.95 -11.68
C LEU A 28 6.60 -0.70 -11.15
N ASP A 29 6.82 0.31 -11.99
CA ASP A 29 7.35 1.61 -11.56
C ASP A 29 6.30 2.42 -10.78
N ASP A 30 5.02 2.35 -11.17
CA ASP A 30 3.91 2.88 -10.36
C ASP A 30 3.84 2.20 -8.99
N LEU A 31 4.05 0.87 -8.94
CA LEU A 31 4.15 0.17 -7.67
C LEU A 31 5.34 0.65 -6.84
N ARG A 32 6.49 0.95 -7.46
CA ARG A 32 7.63 1.56 -6.73
C ARG A 32 7.25 2.91 -6.14
N ALA A 33 6.47 3.72 -6.87
CA ALA A 33 6.04 5.05 -6.45
C ALA A 33 5.35 5.06 -5.08
N VAL A 34 4.62 3.98 -4.74
CA VAL A 34 3.85 3.89 -3.49
C VAL A 34 4.56 3.10 -2.37
N ILE A 35 5.74 2.54 -2.62
CA ILE A 35 6.50 1.78 -1.60
C ILE A 35 7.29 2.75 -0.70
N PRO A 36 7.16 2.65 0.63
CA PRO A 36 7.95 3.44 1.57
C PRO A 36 9.45 3.19 1.38
N TYR A 37 10.26 4.24 1.52
CA TYR A 37 11.73 4.19 1.40
C TYR A 37 12.27 3.78 0.01
N ALA A 38 11.40 3.63 -0.99
CA ALA A 38 11.80 3.39 -2.37
C ALA A 38 12.26 4.66 -3.11
N HIS A 39 12.13 5.83 -2.47
CA HIS A 39 12.40 7.15 -3.04
C HIS A 39 13.42 7.93 -2.23
N GLY A 40 14.26 8.70 -2.93
CA GLY A 40 15.23 9.63 -2.36
C GLY A 40 16.37 9.90 -3.33
N GLY A 41 16.93 11.10 -3.34
CA GLY A 41 17.96 11.53 -4.32
C GLY A 41 19.24 10.68 -4.35
N SER A 42 19.45 9.81 -3.36
CA SER A 42 20.58 8.88 -3.26
C SER A 42 20.15 7.40 -3.33
N VAL A 43 18.85 7.10 -3.40
CA VAL A 43 18.33 5.74 -3.35
C VAL A 43 18.29 5.16 -4.77
N ARG A 44 19.01 4.04 -4.96
CA ARG A 44 19.06 3.33 -6.25
C ARG A 44 17.71 2.68 -6.55
N LYS A 45 17.30 2.68 -7.84
CA LYS A 45 16.10 1.96 -8.32
C LYS A 45 16.13 0.50 -7.86
N LEU A 46 15.07 0.09 -7.16
CA LEU A 46 14.88 -1.25 -6.65
C LEU A 46 14.74 -2.29 -7.78
N SER A 47 15.28 -3.49 -7.57
CA SER A 47 15.07 -4.62 -8.48
C SER A 47 13.59 -5.04 -8.50
N LYS A 48 13.17 -5.80 -9.53
CA LYS A 48 11.79 -6.32 -9.62
C LYS A 48 11.41 -7.15 -8.39
N ILE A 49 12.31 -8.03 -7.96
CA ILE A 49 12.11 -8.90 -6.79
C ILE A 49 12.02 -8.06 -5.51
N ALA A 50 12.94 -7.11 -5.30
CA ALA A 50 12.93 -6.26 -4.12
C ALA A 50 11.64 -5.40 -4.04
N THR A 51 11.18 -4.90 -5.19
CA THR A 51 9.91 -4.15 -5.29
C THR A 51 8.73 -5.00 -4.84
N LEU A 52 8.60 -6.22 -5.35
CA LEU A 52 7.51 -7.13 -4.98
C LEU A 52 7.57 -7.55 -3.50
N LEU A 53 8.77 -7.79 -2.96
CA LEU A 53 8.96 -8.14 -1.56
C LEU A 53 8.53 -7.00 -0.64
N LEU A 54 8.98 -5.78 -0.92
CA LEU A 54 8.63 -4.59 -0.13
C LEU A 54 7.14 -4.26 -0.25
N ALA A 55 6.55 -4.37 -1.44
CA ALA A 55 5.11 -4.17 -1.63
C ALA A 55 4.29 -5.14 -0.76
N LYS A 56 4.62 -6.44 -0.78
CA LYS A 56 3.95 -7.44 0.06
C LYS A 56 4.07 -7.11 1.54
N ASN A 57 5.27 -6.78 1.99
CA ASN A 57 5.52 -6.45 3.40
C ASN A 57 4.80 -5.16 3.82
N HIS A 58 4.73 -4.17 2.93
CA HIS A 58 4.01 -2.92 3.16
C HIS A 58 2.51 -3.17 3.37
N ILE A 59 1.87 -4.00 2.54
CA ILE A 59 0.46 -4.37 2.70
C ILE A 59 0.21 -5.03 4.06
N ILE A 60 1.06 -5.99 4.45
CA ILE A 60 0.94 -6.69 5.75
C ILE A 60 1.08 -5.69 6.91
N MET A 61 2.05 -4.78 6.83
CA MET A 61 2.27 -3.77 7.86
C MET A 61 1.09 -2.80 7.97
N GLN A 62 0.55 -2.34 6.84
CA GLN A 62 -0.62 -1.46 6.83
C GLN A 62 -1.85 -2.16 7.44
N ALA A 63 -2.09 -3.43 7.11
CA ALA A 63 -3.19 -4.20 7.69
C ALA A 63 -3.09 -4.29 9.22
N LYS A 64 -1.90 -4.59 9.75
CA LYS A 64 -1.65 -4.62 11.20
C LYS A 64 -1.87 -3.26 11.85
N ALA A 65 -1.34 -2.19 11.24
CA ALA A 65 -1.50 -0.83 11.74
C ALA A 65 -2.99 -0.43 11.82
N ILE A 66 -3.80 -0.81 10.83
CA ILE A 66 -5.24 -0.54 10.84
C ILE A 66 -5.94 -1.28 11.99
N GLU A 67 -5.59 -2.54 12.24
CA GLU A 67 -6.13 -3.33 13.36
C GLU A 67 -5.79 -2.70 14.70
N GLU A 68 -4.51 -2.38 14.92
CA GLU A 68 -4.02 -1.73 16.14
C GLU A 68 -4.72 -0.38 16.38
N LEU A 69 -4.82 0.47 15.36
CA LEU A 69 -5.53 1.74 15.46
C LEU A 69 -7.02 1.55 15.76
N GLY A 70 -7.66 0.53 15.18
CA GLY A 70 -9.05 0.18 15.48
C GLY A 70 -9.26 -0.21 16.95
N THR A 71 -8.32 -0.96 17.53
CA THR A 71 -8.36 -1.31 18.96
C THR A 71 -8.15 -0.09 19.85
N LEU A 72 -7.21 0.78 19.51
CA LEU A 72 -6.92 2.01 20.26
C LEU A 72 -8.13 2.96 20.25
N VAL A 73 -8.75 3.17 19.09
CA VAL A 73 -9.97 3.98 18.96
C VAL A 73 -11.11 3.39 19.80
N SER A 74 -11.23 2.06 19.83
CA SER A 74 -12.25 1.39 20.64
C SER A 74 -12.01 1.55 22.14
N GLN A 75 -10.75 1.50 22.58
CA GLN A 75 -10.36 1.74 23.98
C GLN A 75 -10.62 3.20 24.40
N LEU A 76 -10.22 4.17 23.57
CA LEU A 76 -10.47 5.60 23.82
C LEU A 76 -11.97 5.89 23.89
N ARG A 77 -12.79 5.28 23.03
CA ARG A 77 -14.26 5.41 23.10
C ARG A 77 -14.84 4.87 24.40
N LYS A 78 -14.32 3.75 24.91
CA LYS A 78 -14.74 3.20 26.22
C LYS A 78 -14.36 4.15 27.36
N GLN A 79 -13.14 4.67 27.36
CA GLN A 79 -12.68 5.64 28.36
C GLN A 79 -13.58 6.89 28.39
N LEU A 80 -13.93 7.44 27.22
CA LEU A 80 -14.86 8.57 27.13
C LEU A 80 -16.29 8.26 27.57
N GLN A 81 -16.71 6.99 27.54
CA GLN A 81 -18.03 6.55 28.02
C GLN A 81 -18.07 6.26 29.52
N GLU A 82 -16.91 5.97 30.13
CA GLU A 82 -16.77 5.64 31.56
C GLU A 82 -16.37 6.85 32.42
N GLU A 83 -16.17 8.04 31.83
CA GLU A 83 -16.00 9.29 32.58
C GLU A 83 -17.19 9.47 33.55
N PRO A 84 -16.94 9.54 34.88
CA PRO A 84 -18.01 9.69 35.85
C PRO A 84 -18.70 11.02 35.59
N LYS A 85 -20.04 11.01 35.47
CA LYS A 85 -20.82 12.24 35.65
C LYS A 85 -20.48 12.76 37.04
N GLU A 86 -19.68 13.82 37.09
CA GLU A 86 -19.40 14.57 38.31
C GLU A 86 -20.77 14.88 38.93
N SER A 87 -21.06 14.19 40.04
CA SER A 87 -22.24 14.42 40.84
C SER A 87 -22.12 15.83 41.39
N THR A 88 -22.79 16.78 40.74
CA THR A 88 -23.09 18.08 41.31
C THR A 88 -24.07 17.85 42.47
N ASP A 89 -23.54 17.41 43.59
CA ASP A 89 -24.21 17.53 44.88
C ASP A 89 -23.21 18.12 45.86
N LYS A 90 -23.17 19.46 45.91
CA LYS A 90 -22.71 20.21 47.07
C LYS A 90 -23.55 21.49 47.19
N ASP A 91 -24.36 21.48 48.24
CA ASP A 91 -24.82 22.62 49.01
C ASP A 91 -25.99 23.47 48.45
N ILE A 92 -27.21 22.96 48.64
CA ILE A 92 -28.35 23.80 49.07
C ILE A 92 -28.81 23.29 50.45
N LYS A 93 -28.06 23.70 51.47
CA LYS A 93 -28.56 23.86 52.84
C LYS A 93 -28.23 25.30 53.24
N GLU A 94 -29.27 26.13 53.19
CA GLU A 94 -29.46 27.48 53.76
C GLU A 94 -30.62 28.02 52.90
N GLU A 95 -31.86 28.11 53.36
CA GLU A 95 -32.39 28.71 54.60
C GLU A 95 -33.80 28.13 54.90
#